data_AF-A0AAW2WGX3-F1
#
_entry.id   AF-A0AAW2WGX3-F1
#
_cell.length_a   1.000
_cell.length_b   1.000
_cell.length_c   1.000
_cell.angle_alpha   90.00
_cell.angle_beta   90.00
_cell.angle_gamma   90.00
#
_symmetry.space_group_name_H-M   'P 1'
#
loop_
_entity.id
_entity.type
_entity.pdbx_description
1 polymer ?
#
loop_
_entity_poly.entity_id
_entity_poly.type
_entity_poly.pdbx_seq_one_letter_code
_entity_poly.pdbx_strand_id
1 'polypeptide(L)'
;MYEKYLPENLSIWQEFEDGVREFVNWAKDQQTYMNGEKIRCPCHKCRNRVFKTTDEVMFDICMKGFMEGYYNWTAHGEAQVIEYYDDPPAPVSVEIPVAPNVATHWGDVE
;
A
#
# COMPACT_ATOMS: atom_id res chain seq x y z
N MET A 1 2.99 7.41 -39.61
CA MET A 1 2.78 5.94 -39.49
C MET A 1 2.63 5.46 -38.04
N TYR A 2 3.15 6.17 -37.02
CA TYR A 2 2.88 5.87 -35.60
C TYR A 2 1.70 6.63 -34.99
N GLU A 3 1.23 7.69 -35.66
CA GLU A 3 0.17 8.57 -35.15
C GLU A 3 -1.25 7.96 -35.20
N LYS A 4 -1.45 6.82 -35.89
CA LYS A 4 -2.79 6.25 -36.11
C LYS A 4 -3.25 5.29 -35.00
N TYR A 5 -2.41 5.06 -33.98
CA TYR A 5 -2.67 4.07 -32.92
C TYR A 5 -2.60 4.64 -31.51
N LEU A 6 -2.69 5.96 -31.29
CA LEU A 6 -2.83 6.46 -29.91
C LEU A 6 -4.27 6.23 -29.47
N PRO A 7 -4.57 5.18 -28.67
CA PRO A 7 -5.91 4.93 -28.20
C PRO A 7 -6.10 5.76 -26.91
N GLU A 8 -7.29 5.73 -26.34
CA GLU A 8 -7.58 6.21 -24.98
C GLU A 8 -6.60 5.67 -23.91
N ASN A 9 -5.82 4.64 -24.27
CA ASN A 9 -4.79 3.96 -23.49
C ASN A 9 -3.46 4.72 -23.38
N LEU A 10 -3.27 5.85 -24.08
CA LEU A 10 -2.02 6.61 -23.99
C LEU A 10 -1.80 7.13 -22.57
N SER A 11 -2.86 7.59 -21.89
CA SER A 11 -2.81 8.01 -20.48
C SER A 11 -2.39 6.85 -19.59
N ILE A 12 -3.02 5.68 -19.78
CA ILE A 12 -2.73 4.46 -19.00
C ILE A 12 -1.28 4.02 -19.21
N TRP A 13 -0.77 4.09 -20.44
CA TRP A 13 0.61 3.72 -20.75
C TRP A 13 1.62 4.72 -20.17
N GLN A 14 1.27 6.01 -20.16
CA GLN A 14 2.10 7.06 -19.56
C GLN A 14 2.13 6.97 -18.03
N GLU A 15 0.96 6.80 -17.38
CA GLU A 15 0.85 6.54 -15.94
C GLU A 15 1.64 5.29 -15.53
N PHE A 16 1.58 4.25 -16.36
CA PHE A 16 2.37 3.04 -16.14
C PHE A 16 3.88 3.32 -16.26
N GLU A 17 4.33 4.01 -17.31
CA GLU A 17 5.75 4.36 -17.48
C GLU A 17 6.27 5.23 -16.32
N ASP A 18 5.48 6.20 -15.88
CA ASP A 18 5.82 7.07 -14.76
C ASP A 18 5.92 6.30 -13.44
N GLY A 19 4.98 5.37 -13.17
CA GLY A 19 5.07 4.48 -12.02
C GLY A 19 6.29 3.55 -12.06
N VAL A 20 6.69 3.06 -13.25
CA VAL A 20 7.92 2.28 -13.41
C VAL A 20 9.16 3.12 -13.13
N ARG A 21 9.18 4.37 -13.58
CA ARG A 21 10.28 5.31 -13.33
C ARG A 21 10.38 5.66 -11.84
N GLU A 22 9.26 5.88 -11.17
CA GLU A 22 9.20 6.10 -9.73
C GLU A 22 9.74 4.90 -8.95
N PHE A 23 9.26 3.70 -9.27
CA PHE A 23 9.75 2.45 -8.69
C PHE A 23 11.28 2.32 -8.81
N VAL A 24 11.83 2.56 -10.00
CA VAL A 24 13.27 2.43 -10.24
C VAL A 24 14.07 3.47 -9.48
N ASN A 25 13.60 4.72 -9.42
CA ASN A 25 14.26 5.77 -8.65
C ASN A 25 14.27 5.43 -7.16
N TRP A 26 13.12 5.02 -6.62
CA TRP A 26 13.03 4.54 -5.24
C TRP A 26 14.01 3.40 -4.98
N ALA A 27 13.98 2.35 -5.80
CA ALA A 27 14.79 1.15 -5.59
C ALA A 27 16.31 1.43 -5.62
N LYS A 28 16.77 2.44 -6.36
CA LYS A 28 18.19 2.86 -6.42
C LYS A 28 18.67 3.52 -5.12
N ASP A 29 17.77 4.13 -4.36
CA ASP A 29 18.12 4.80 -3.11
C ASP A 29 18.18 3.83 -1.92
N GLN A 30 17.73 2.59 -2.12
CA GLN A 30 17.57 1.59 -1.07
C GLN A 30 18.79 0.65 -1.01
N GLN A 31 19.95 1.21 -0.63
CA GLN A 31 21.26 0.53 -0.66
C GLN A 31 21.27 -0.86 0.00
N THR A 32 20.54 -1.05 1.10
CA THR A 32 20.41 -2.34 1.81
C THR A 32 19.78 -3.44 0.95
N TYR A 33 19.00 -3.07 -0.06
CA TYR A 33 18.28 -3.99 -0.95
C TYR A 33 18.97 -4.18 -2.32
N MET A 34 20.10 -3.52 -2.54
CA MET A 34 20.86 -3.56 -3.79
C MET A 34 21.98 -4.60 -3.78
N ASN A 35 22.45 -4.97 -4.97
CA ASN A 35 23.68 -5.72 -5.17
C ASN A 35 24.61 -4.92 -6.09
N GLY A 36 25.50 -4.13 -5.48
CA GLY A 36 26.24 -3.09 -6.20
C GLY A 36 25.27 -2.07 -6.78
N GLU A 37 25.35 -1.85 -8.09
CA GLU A 37 24.46 -0.91 -8.83
C GLU A 37 23.17 -1.57 -9.33
N LYS A 38 22.91 -2.82 -8.93
CA LYS A 38 21.76 -3.61 -9.41
C LYS A 38 20.66 -3.71 -8.38
N ILE A 39 19.41 -3.68 -8.85
CA ILE A 39 18.19 -3.86 -8.05
C ILE A 39 17.53 -5.20 -8.40
N ARG A 40 16.64 -5.70 -7.53
CA ARG A 40 15.84 -6.89 -7.85
C ARG A 40 14.86 -6.56 -8.96
N CYS A 41 14.66 -7.50 -9.89
CA CYS A 41 13.71 -7.33 -10.98
C CYS A 41 12.33 -7.89 -10.59
N PRO A 42 11.29 -7.04 -10.41
CA PRO A 42 9.95 -7.49 -10.03
C PRO A 42 9.10 -7.93 -11.23
N CYS A 43 9.67 -8.06 -12.43
CA CYS A 43 8.89 -8.44 -13.60
C CYS A 43 8.31 -9.86 -13.46
N HIS A 44 7.26 -10.14 -14.24
CA HIS A 44 6.55 -11.42 -14.23
C HIS A 44 7.47 -12.66 -14.28
N LYS A 45 8.57 -12.57 -15.02
CA LYS A 45 9.55 -13.67 -15.15
C LYS A 45 10.54 -13.76 -13.98
N CYS A 46 11.06 -12.63 -13.52
CA CYS A 46 12.14 -12.60 -12.53
C CYS A 46 11.63 -12.73 -11.09
N ARG A 47 10.42 -12.22 -10.80
CA ARG A 47 9.74 -12.34 -9.49
C ARG A 47 10.63 -11.98 -8.29
N ASN A 48 11.39 -10.89 -8.39
CA ASN A 48 12.37 -10.39 -7.40
C ASN A 48 13.58 -11.30 -7.12
N ARG A 49 13.80 -12.35 -7.93
CA ARG A 49 14.89 -13.33 -7.72
C ARG A 49 16.19 -12.99 -8.44
N VAL A 50 16.14 -12.08 -9.42
CA VAL A 50 17.29 -11.71 -10.26
C VAL A 50 17.66 -10.25 -10.04
N PHE A 51 18.95 -9.98 -9.84
CA PHE A 51 19.49 -8.62 -9.79
C PHE A 51 19.89 -8.15 -11.18
N LYS A 52 19.43 -6.96 -11.56
CA LYS A 52 19.63 -6.37 -12.88
C LYS A 52 19.93 -4.88 -12.77
N THR A 53 20.53 -4.31 -13.81
CA THR A 53 20.68 -2.85 -13.87
C THR A 53 19.29 -2.22 -13.98
N THR A 54 19.20 -0.95 -13.63
CA THR A 54 17.90 -0.28 -13.62
C THR A 54 17.28 -0.14 -14.99
N ASP A 55 18.10 -0.02 -16.02
CA ASP A 55 17.63 0.04 -17.41
C ASP A 55 17.08 -1.32 -17.86
N GLU A 56 17.75 -2.41 -17.46
CA GLU A 56 17.25 -3.76 -17.70
C GLU A 56 15.93 -4.02 -16.95
N VAL A 57 15.77 -3.48 -15.73
CA VAL A 57 14.54 -3.60 -14.95
C VAL A 57 13.40 -2.79 -15.57
N MET A 58 13.64 -1.53 -15.95
CA MET A 58 12.65 -0.71 -16.67
C MET A 58 12.20 -1.41 -17.95
N PHE A 59 13.14 -1.88 -18.78
CA PHE A 59 12.82 -2.61 -20.01
C PHE A 59 11.99 -3.87 -19.74
N ASP A 60 12.39 -4.68 -18.76
CA ASP A 60 11.69 -5.91 -18.43
C ASP A 60 10.27 -5.67 -17.92
N ILE A 61 10.05 -4.63 -17.11
CA ILE A 61 8.73 -4.28 -16.61
C ILE A 61 7.87 -3.71 -17.73
N CYS A 62 8.40 -2.81 -18.57
CA CYS A 62 7.66 -2.25 -19.69
C CYS A 62 7.21 -3.33 -20.71
N MET A 63 8.02 -4.37 -20.90
CA MET A 63 7.72 -5.44 -21.86
C MET A 63 6.88 -6.58 -21.28
N LYS A 64 6.99 -6.87 -19.98
CA LYS A 64 6.43 -8.09 -19.35
C LYS A 64 5.46 -7.80 -18.19
N GLY A 65 5.37 -6.56 -17.75
CA GLY A 65 4.65 -6.17 -16.55
C GLY A 65 5.34 -6.60 -15.25
N PHE A 66 4.81 -6.08 -14.14
CA PHE A 66 5.12 -6.53 -12.80
C PHE A 66 4.60 -7.95 -12.54
N MET A 67 5.19 -8.64 -11.57
CA MET A 67 4.60 -9.87 -11.04
C MET A 67 3.27 -9.55 -10.32
N GLU A 68 2.31 -10.46 -10.45
CA GLU A 68 0.99 -10.31 -9.84
C GLU A 68 1.07 -10.13 -8.31
N GLY A 69 0.22 -9.25 -7.77
CA GLY A 69 0.14 -8.97 -6.34
C GLY A 69 1.26 -8.10 -5.77
N TYR A 70 2.19 -7.62 -6.61
CA TYR A 70 3.33 -6.83 -6.16
C TYR A 70 3.05 -5.32 -6.17
N TYR A 71 2.10 -4.92 -5.33
CA TYR A 71 1.68 -3.52 -5.18
C TYR A 71 2.57 -2.74 -4.21
N ASN A 72 3.12 -3.42 -3.19
CA ASN A 72 4.07 -2.85 -2.23
C ASN A 72 5.49 -3.32 -2.57
N TRP A 73 6.43 -2.39 -2.70
CA TRP A 73 7.83 -2.60 -3.05
C TRP A 73 8.66 -3.17 -1.89
N THR A 74 8.12 -4.16 -1.20
CA THR A 74 8.73 -4.77 -0.02
C THR A 74 10.09 -5.39 -0.24
N ALA A 75 10.36 -5.95 -1.43
CA ALA A 75 11.70 -6.42 -1.77
C ALA A 75 12.71 -5.28 -2.03
N HIS A 76 12.24 -4.03 -1.97
CA HIS A 76 13.00 -2.78 -2.14
C HIS A 76 12.75 -1.82 -0.96
N GLY A 77 12.38 -2.33 0.22
CA GLY A 77 12.37 -1.55 1.45
C GLY A 77 11.13 -0.69 1.71
N GLU A 78 10.10 -0.77 0.88
CA GLU A 78 8.81 -0.18 1.24
C GLU A 78 8.17 -0.96 2.41
N ALA A 79 7.68 -0.24 3.42
CA ALA A 79 7.01 -0.85 4.56
C ALA A 79 5.67 -1.45 4.12
N GLN A 80 5.34 -2.63 4.64
CA GLN A 80 3.97 -3.13 4.51
C GLN A 80 3.06 -2.24 5.37
N VAL A 81 2.11 -1.57 4.74
CA VAL A 81 0.97 -1.01 5.47
C VAL A 81 0.13 -2.19 5.94
N ILE A 82 0.33 -2.60 7.19
CA ILE A 82 -0.58 -3.53 7.85
C ILE A 82 -1.76 -2.66 8.27
N GLU A 83 -2.82 -2.63 7.47
CA GLU A 83 -4.12 -2.16 7.93
C GLU A 83 -4.59 -3.15 9.00
N TYR A 84 -4.24 -2.86 10.26
CA TYR A 84 -4.93 -3.48 11.37
C TYR A 84 -6.36 -2.95 11.29
N TYR A 85 -7.29 -3.79 10.84
CA TYR A 85 -8.70 -3.59 11.17
C TYR A 85 -8.74 -3.65 12.70
N ASP A 86 -8.66 -2.48 13.34
CA ASP A 86 -8.99 -2.34 14.74
C ASP A 86 -10.39 -2.94 14.87
N ASP A 87 -10.46 -4.14 15.44
CA ASP A 87 -11.70 -4.68 15.97
C ASP A 87 -12.26 -3.55 16.86
N PRO A 88 -13.41 -2.93 16.53
CA PRO A 88 -13.91 -1.82 17.30
C PRO A 88 -13.96 -2.25 18.76
N PRO A 89 -13.41 -1.46 19.71
CA PRO A 89 -13.33 -1.91 21.09
C PRO A 89 -14.72 -2.34 21.52
N ALA A 90 -14.83 -3.58 22.01
CA ALA A 90 -16.08 -4.16 22.49
C ALA A 90 -16.83 -3.09 23.31
N PRO A 91 -18.15 -2.94 23.13
CA PRO A 91 -18.88 -1.83 23.73
C PRO A 91 -18.63 -1.84 25.23
N VAL A 92 -17.96 -0.79 25.71
CA VAL A 92 -17.75 -0.55 27.14
C VAL A 92 -19.14 -0.48 27.79
N SER A 93 -19.44 -1.46 28.64
CA SER A 93 -20.63 -1.47 29.48
C SER A 93 -20.54 -0.27 30.43
N VAL A 94 -21.18 0.83 30.04
CA VAL A 94 -21.29 2.02 30.86
C VAL A 94 -22.23 1.68 32.02
N GLU A 95 -21.70 1.46 33.22
CA GLU A 95 -22.52 1.35 34.42
C GLU A 95 -23.15 2.72 34.69
N ILE A 96 -24.46 2.82 34.44
CA ILE A 96 -25.25 4.00 34.77
C ILE A 96 -25.25 4.12 36.31
N PRO A 97 -24.80 5.23 36.91
CA PRO A 97 -24.92 5.39 38.35
C PRO A 97 -26.41 5.42 38.71
N VAL A 98 -26.86 4.41 39.45
CA VAL A 98 -28.20 4.36 40.02
C VAL A 98 -28.35 5.56 40.94
N ALA A 99 -29.26 6.48 40.58
CA ALA A 99 -29.58 7.60 41.45
C ALA A 99 -30.01 7.06 42.83
N PRO A 100 -29.47 7.57 43.95
CA PRO A 100 -29.93 7.15 45.25
C PRO A 100 -31.40 7.53 45.40
N ASN A 101 -32.20 6.51 45.67
CA ASN A 101 -33.54 6.63 46.23
C ASN A 101 -33.52 7.72 47.32
N VAL A 102 -34.34 8.75 47.15
CA VAL A 102 -34.76 9.61 48.26
C VAL A 102 -36.27 9.49 48.39
N ALA A 103 -36.69 8.47 49.13
CA ALA A 103 -38.01 8.45 49.75
C ALA A 103 -37.94 9.29 51.03
N THR A 104 -38.57 10.46 51.03
CA THR A 104 -39.12 11.03 52.27
C THR A 104 -40.58 11.40 52.04
N HIS A 105 -41.41 10.46 52.45
CA HIS A 105 -42.79 10.63 52.87
C HIS A 105 -42.92 11.74 53.92
N TRP A 106 -43.84 12.68 53.71
CA TRP A 106 -44.58 13.38 54.77
C TRP A 106 -45.98 13.68 54.26
N GLY A 107 -46.96 12.97 54.83
CA GLY A 107 -48.37 13.28 54.67
C GLY A 107 -48.80 14.46 55.55
N ASP A 108 -49.90 15.07 55.11
CA ASP A 108 -51.02 15.68 55.85
C ASP A 108 -50.77 16.70 56.96
N VAL A 109 -51.22 17.94 56.70
CA VAL A 109 -52.07 18.84 57.54
C VAL A 109 -52.37 20.09 56.68
N GLU A 110 -53.59 20.62 56.48
CA GLU A 110 -54.94 20.46 57.06
C GLU A 110 -56.01 20.42 55.94
#